data_AF-A0A817TFX5-F1
#
_entry.id   AF-A0A817TFX5-F1
#
_cell.length_a   1.000
_cell.length_b   1.000
_cell.length_c   1.000
_cell.angle_alpha   90.00
_cell.angle_beta   90.00
_cell.angle_gamma   90.00
#
_symmetry.space_group_name_H-M   'P 1'
#
loop_
_entity.id
_entity.type
_entity.pdbx_description
1 polymer ?
#
loop_
_entity_poly.entity_id
_entity_poly.type
_entity_poly.pdbx_seq_one_letter_code
_entity_poly.pdbx_strand_id
1 'polypeptide(L)' 'MKCDRGFSPICLDWREISDGKIDCLDGGEDEKYCLELHVNQCTDNEYQCRNGMCIDKAFLVEV' A
#
# COMPACT_ATOMS: atom_id res chain seq x y z
N MET A 1 2.59 3.30 12.42
CA MET A 1 1.19 3.72 12.22
C MET A 1 0.41 3.40 13.48
N LYS A 2 -0.42 4.33 13.97
CA LYS A 2 -1.35 4.04 15.08
C LYS A 2 -2.69 3.75 14.43
N CYS A 3 -3.23 2.56 14.65
CA CYS A 3 -4.55 2.22 14.18
C CYS A 3 -5.38 1.53 15.26
N ASP A 4 -6.56 2.08 15.56
CA ASP A 4 -7.53 1.50 16.48
C ASP A 4 -8.61 0.74 15.69
N ARG A 5 -8.70 -0.58 15.92
CA ARG A 5 -9.75 -1.47 15.37
C ARG A 5 -10.76 -1.89 16.44
N GLY A 6 -10.83 -1.19 17.56
CA GLY A 6 -11.64 -1.57 18.72
C GLY A 6 -11.23 -2.92 19.32
N PHE A 7 -12.05 -3.95 19.13
CA PHE A 7 -11.87 -5.29 19.72
C PHE A 7 -11.19 -6.31 18.79
N SER A 8 -10.89 -5.94 17.54
CA SER A 8 -10.24 -6.81 16.54
C SER A 8 -8.72 -6.89 16.73
N PRO A 9 -8.02 -7.90 16.17
CA PRO A 9 -6.58 -8.05 16.32
C PRO A 9 -5.80 -6.78 15.97
N ILE A 10 -4.67 -6.62 16.66
CA ILE A 10 -3.93 -5.36 16.86
C ILE A 10 -3.31 -4.80 15.57
N CYS A 11 -3.14 -5.61 14.52
CA CYS A 11 -2.49 -5.22 13.27
C CYS A 11 -3.42 -5.41 12.06
N LEU A 12 -3.35 -4.48 11.11
CA LEU A 12 -3.91 -4.62 9.76
C LEU A 12 -3.06 -5.59 8.93
N ASP A 13 -3.69 -6.39 8.08
CA ASP A 13 -3.02 -7.01 6.94
C ASP A 13 -2.66 -5.90 5.94
N TRP A 14 -1.52 -6.02 5.27
CA TRP A 14 -1.08 -5.02 4.30
C TRP A 14 -2.07 -4.81 3.14
N ARG A 15 -2.93 -5.80 2.85
CA ARG A 15 -4.01 -5.71 1.85
C ARG A 15 -5.21 -4.90 2.31
N GLU A 16 -5.31 -4.60 3.60
CA GLU A 16 -6.32 -3.73 4.21
C GLU A 16 -5.79 -2.28 4.32
N ILE A 17 -4.58 -2.02 3.81
CA ILE A 17 -4.00 -0.67 3.79
C ILE A 17 -4.10 -0.18 2.36
N SER A 18 -4.71 0.99 2.17
CA SER A 18 -4.94 1.58 0.84
C SER A 18 -5.82 0.75 -0.08
N ASP A 19 -6.80 0.04 0.49
CA ASP A 19 -7.73 -0.83 -0.22
C ASP A 19 -9.06 -0.13 -0.57
N GLY A 20 -9.21 1.13 -0.15
CA GLY A 20 -10.40 1.94 -0.34
C GLY A 20 -11.47 1.77 0.73
N LYS A 21 -11.23 0.98 1.78
CA LYS A 21 -12.09 0.84 2.96
C LYS A 21 -11.42 1.44 4.18
N ILE A 22 -12.20 2.12 5.01
CA ILE A 22 -11.73 2.57 6.31
C ILE A 22 -11.86 1.41 7.29
N ASP A 23 -10.77 0.69 7.50
CA ASP A 23 -10.61 -0.34 8.52
C ASP A 23 -10.20 0.24 9.87
N CYS A 24 -9.64 1.46 9.87
CA CYS A 24 -9.17 2.13 11.07
C CYS A 24 -10.17 3.15 11.64
N LEU A 25 -10.61 2.97 12.90
CA LEU A 25 -11.57 3.86 13.57
C LEU A 25 -10.95 5.21 13.99
N ASP A 26 -9.62 5.27 14.12
CA ASP A 26 -8.83 6.45 14.49
C ASP A 26 -8.70 7.50 13.35
N GLY A 27 -9.71 7.60 12.48
CA GLY A 27 -9.75 8.58 11.40
C GLY A 27 -9.27 8.08 10.04
N GLY A 28 -9.31 6.77 9.79
CA GLY A 28 -8.97 6.19 8.49
C GLY A 28 -7.50 6.35 8.10
N GLU A 29 -6.59 6.23 9.08
CA GLU A 29 -5.15 6.36 8.87
C GLU A 29 -4.58 5.31 7.90
N ASP A 30 -5.26 4.18 7.75
CA ASP A 30 -5.01 3.13 6.75
C ASP A 30 -5.23 3.61 5.30
N GLU A 31 -6.09 4.61 5.10
CA GLU A 31 -6.46 5.15 3.78
C GLU A 31 -5.95 6.57 3.51
N LYS A 32 -5.27 7.18 4.49
CA LYS A 32 -4.91 8.61 4.42
C LYS A 32 -3.71 8.88 3.51
N TYR A 33 -2.79 7.92 3.42
CA TYR A 33 -1.53 8.04 2.72
C TYR A 33 -1.48 7.19 1.43
N CYS A 34 -2.63 6.73 0.93
CA CYS A 34 -2.73 5.93 -0.29
C CYS A 34 -2.06 6.63 -1.47
N LEU A 35 -2.32 7.93 -1.62
CA LEU A 35 -1.75 8.72 -2.69
C LEU A 35 -0.24 8.89 -2.52
N GLU A 36 0.28 9.08 -1.31
CA GLU A 36 1.74 9.15 -1.10
C GLU A 36 2.42 7.81 -1.41
N LEU A 37 1.76 6.67 -1.15
CA LEU A 37 2.23 5.34 -1.56
C LEU A 37 2.16 5.13 -3.09
N HIS A 38 1.10 5.63 -3.75
CA HIS A 38 0.92 5.54 -5.21
C HIS A 38 1.68 6.62 -6.01
N VAL A 39 2.17 7.66 -5.33
CA VAL A 39 3.03 8.73 -5.89
C VAL A 39 4.49 8.30 -5.94
N ASN A 40 4.82 7.07 -5.52
CA ASN A 40 5.99 6.38 -6.06
C ASN A 40 5.77 6.13 -7.56
N GLN A 41 5.90 7.19 -8.35
CA GLN A 41 6.13 7.10 -9.77
C GLN A 41 7.46 6.37 -9.91
N CYS A 42 7.38 5.13 -10.37
CA CYS A 42 8.56 4.36 -10.70
C CYS A 42 9.43 5.17 -11.66
N THR A 43 10.74 5.09 -11.49
CA THR A 43 11.68 5.73 -12.42
C THR A 43 11.57 5.10 -13.81
N ASP A 44 12.13 5.75 -14.84
CA ASP A 44 12.09 5.24 -16.21
C ASP A 44 12.70 3.82 -16.35
N ASN A 45 13.52 3.38 -15.39
CA ASN A 45 14.14 2.05 -15.36
C ASN A 45 13.38 1.01 -14.51
N GLU A 46 12.24 1.39 -13.96
CA GLU A 46 11.44 0.53 -13.09
C GLU A 46 10.07 0.23 -13.72
N TYR A 47 9.49 -0.89 -13.33
CA TYR A 47 8.16 -1.34 -13.70
C TYR A 47 7.25 -1.30 -12.48
N GLN A 48 6.07 -0.68 -12.63
CA GLN A 48 5.06 -0.63 -11.59
C GLN A 48 4.21 -1.91 -11.61
N CYS A 49 4.36 -2.72 -10.58
CA CYS A 49 3.51 -3.88 -10.34
C CYS A 49 2.07 -3.44 -10.02
N ARG A 50 1.10 -4.35 -10.20
CA ARG A 50 -0.31 -4.09 -9.91
C ARG A 50 -0.59 -3.70 -8.45
N ASN A 51 0.29 -4.08 -7.53
CA ASN A 51 0.22 -3.71 -6.12
C ASN A 51 0.96 -2.39 -5.79
N GLY A 52 1.33 -1.61 -6.82
CA GLY A 52 1.96 -0.30 -6.67
C GLY A 52 3.47 -0.33 -6.40
N MET A 53 4.09 -1.51 -6.24
CA MET A 53 5.54 -1.62 -6.05
C MET A 53 6.31 -1.37 -7.35
N CYS A 54 7.47 -0.74 -7.24
CA CYS A 54 8.41 -0.58 -8.35
C CYS A 54 9.47 -1.68 -8.30
N ILE A 55 9.72 -2.34 -9.42
CA ILE A 55 10.82 -3.30 -9.58
C ILE A 55 11.72 -2.84 -10.72
N ASP A 56 13.03 -3.05 -10.62
CA ASP A 56 13.94 -2.74 -11.72
C ASP A 56 13.57 -3.60 -12.95
N LYS A 57 13.53 -2.98 -14.13
CA LYS A 57 13.23 -3.68 -15.39
C LYS A 57 14.24 -4.80 -15.68
N ALA A 58 15.44 -4.76 -15.11
CA ALA A 58 16.40 -5.85 -15.16
C ALA A 58 15.89 -7.15 -14.51
N PHE A 59 14.92 -7.07 -13.58
CA PHE A 59 14.28 -8.23 -12.96
C PHE A 59 13.06 -8.74 -13.76
N LEU A 60 12.62 -8.02 -14.80
CA LEU A 60 11.62 -8.51 -15.76
C LEU A 60 12.24 -9.48 -16.75
N VAL A 61 12.78 -10.59 -16.25
CA VAL A 61 13.14 -11.71 -17.11
C VAL A 61 11.84 -12.45 -17.44
N GLU A 62 11.31 -12.20 -18.63
CA GLU A 62 10.24 -13.02 -19.21
C GLU A 62 10.79 -14.43 -19.47
N VAL A 63 10.13 -15.44 -18.88
CA VAL A 63 10.25 -16.85 -19.26
C VAL A 63 9.28 -17.13 -20.39
#